data_AF-A0AAD5Z0D5-F1
#
_entry.id   AF-A0AAD5Z0D5-F1
#
_cell.length_a   1.000
_cell.length_b   1.000
_cell.length_c   1.000
_cell.angle_alpha   90.00
_cell.angle_beta   90.00
_cell.angle_gamma   90.00
#
_symmetry.space_group_name_H-M   'P 1'
#
loop_
_entity.id
_entity.type
_entity.pdbx_description
1 polymer ?
#
loop_
_entity_poly.entity_id
_entity_poly.type
_entity_poly.pdbx_seq_one_letter_code
_entity_poly.pdbx_strand_id
1 'polypeptide(L)' 'MVMAGHLEGSIYKELKRVIPTAAAFGGAILGLLSVAADLMGAIGSGTGILMVVTIIYSYWELGMREIGNPELAALGDLL' A
#
# COMPACT_ATOMS: atom_id res chain seq x y z
N MET A 1 16.47 -11.60 1.80
CA MET A 1 15.71 -12.78 1.32
C MET A 1 16.14 -13.06 -0.11
N VAL A 2 16.93 -14.11 -0.35
CA VAL A 2 17.42 -14.50 -1.69
C VAL A 2 16.73 -15.82 -2.05
N MET A 3 15.88 -15.80 -3.05
CA MET A 3 15.37 -17.02 -3.68
C MET A 3 16.42 -17.51 -4.68
N ALA A 4 16.87 -18.74 -4.51
CA ALA A 4 17.94 -19.34 -5.30
C ALA A 4 17.56 -19.42 -6.80
N GLY A 5 18.44 -18.91 -7.68
CA GLY A 5 18.54 -19.45 -9.05
C GLY A 5 18.11 -18.59 -10.24
N HIS A 6 17.76 -17.31 -10.08
CA HIS A 6 17.64 -16.40 -11.24
C HIS A 6 18.34 -15.07 -10.95
N LEU A 7 19.29 -14.73 -11.83
CA LEU A 7 20.10 -13.51 -11.84
C LEU A 7 19.29 -12.34 -11.28
N GLU A 8 19.81 -11.67 -10.25
CA GLU A 8 19.13 -10.61 -9.48
C GLU A 8 18.41 -9.60 -10.39
N GLY A 9 18.98 -9.30 -11.56
CA GLY A 9 18.37 -8.42 -12.57
C GLY A 9 16.99 -8.85 -13.11
N SER A 10 16.62 -10.13 -13.09
CA SER A 10 15.31 -10.61 -13.56
C SER A 10 14.19 -10.31 -12.56
N ILE A 11 14.47 -10.45 -11.26
CA ILE A 11 13.49 -10.16 -10.20
C ILE A 11 13.20 -8.66 -10.15
N TYR A 12 14.24 -7.82 -10.25
CA TYR A 12 14.06 -6.37 -10.33
C TYR A 12 13.24 -5.95 -11.55
N LYS A 13 13.38 -6.64 -12.69
CA LYS A 13 12.64 -6.34 -13.92
C LYS A 13 11.15 -6.67 -13.79
N GLU A 14 10.82 -7.82 -13.21
CA GLU A 14 9.42 -8.18 -12.94
C GLU A 14 8.80 -7.28 -11.86
N LEU A 15 9.50 -7.03 -10.77
CA LEU A 15 8.98 -6.18 -9.69
C LEU A 15 8.75 -4.73 -10.16
N LYS A 16 9.67 -4.17 -10.96
CA LYS A 16 9.51 -2.84 -11.58
C LYS A 16 8.37 -2.78 -12.58
N ARG A 17 7.89 -3.91 -13.11
CA ARG A 17 6.71 -3.97 -13.98
C ARG A 17 5.42 -4.11 -13.18
N VAL A 18 5.42 -4.90 -12.10
CA VAL A 18 4.23 -5.17 -11.28
C VAL A 18 3.86 -3.98 -10.39
N ILE A 19 4.84 -3.29 -9.79
CA ILE A 19 4.59 -2.11 -8.93
C ILE A 19 3.80 -1.01 -9.65
N PRO A 20 4.22 -0.51 -10.83
CA PRO A 20 3.48 0.56 -11.50
C PRO A 20 2.12 0.10 -12.01
N THR A 21 1.96 -1.16 -12.44
CA THR A 21 0.64 -1.68 -12.84
C THR A 21 -0.32 -1.77 -11.65
N ALA A 22 0.17 -2.20 -10.49
CA ALA A 22 -0.63 -2.28 -9.27
C ALA A 22 -1.00 -0.87 -8.77
N ALA A 23 -0.06 0.07 -8.78
CA ALA A 23 -0.30 1.46 -8.37
C ALA A 23 -1.30 2.17 -9.29
N ALA A 24 -1.15 2.02 -10.62
CA ALA A 24 -2.06 2.64 -11.58
C ALA A 24 -3.47 2.07 -11.48
N PHE A 25 -3.61 0.76 -11.31
CA PHE A 25 -4.90 0.09 -11.16
C PHE A 25 -5.60 0.49 -9.85
N GLY A 26 -4.87 0.49 -8.73
CA GLY A 26 -5.39 0.94 -7.44
C GLY A 26 -5.85 2.41 -7.47
N GLY A 27 -5.02 3.29 -8.04
CA GLY A 27 -5.37 4.71 -8.21
C GLY A 27 -6.60 4.94 -9.09
N ALA A 28 -6.74 4.19 -10.20
CA ALA A 28 -7.88 4.29 -11.09
C ALA A 28 -9.20 3.86 -10.42
N ILE A 29 -9.18 2.75 -9.66
CA ILE A 29 -10.36 2.27 -8.93
C ILE A 29 -10.74 3.25 -7.82
N LEU A 30 -9.77 3.75 -7.04
CA LEU A 30 -10.04 4.73 -6.00
C LEU A 30 -10.63 6.03 -6.56
N GLY A 31 -10.11 6.52 -7.69
CA GLY A 31 -10.65 7.70 -8.37
C GLY A 31 -12.09 7.49 -8.85
N LEU A 32 -12.40 6.33 -9.45
CA LEU A 32 -13.76 5.98 -9.85
C LEU A 32 -14.73 5.88 -8.66
N LEU A 33 -14.30 5.24 -7.57
CA LEU A 33 -15.08 5.14 -6.34
C LEU A 33 -15.34 6.52 -5.72
N SER A 34 -14.36 7.42 -5.77
CA SER A 34 -14.48 8.79 -5.28
C SER A 34 -15.62 9.54 -5.96
N VAL A 35 -15.64 9.52 -7.29
CA VAL A 35 -16.68 10.18 -8.09
C VAL A 35 -18.03 9.52 -7.87
N ALA A 36 -18.09 8.19 -7.80
CA ALA A 36 -19.33 7.47 -7.52
C ALA A 36 -19.91 7.81 -6.14
N ALA A 37 -19.06 7.96 -5.12
CA ALA A 37 -19.46 8.31 -3.76
C ALA A 37 -19.94 9.77 -3.64
N ASP A 38 -19.28 10.70 -4.36
CA ASP A 38 -19.72 12.10 -4.41
C ASP A 38 -21.08 12.24 -5.12
N LEU A 39 -21.35 11.45 -6.17
CA LEU A 39 -22.65 11.42 -6.86
C LEU A 39 -23.77 10.78 -6.03
N MET A 40 -23.43 9.87 -5.11
CA MET A 40 -24.39 9.19 -4.23
C MET A 40 -24.82 10.03 -3.02
N GLY A 41 -24.23 11.23 -2.82
CA GLY A 41 -24.69 12.19 -1.82
C GLY A 41 -24.26 11.89 -0.39
N ALA A 42 -23.02 11.42 -0.19
CA ALA A 42 -22.45 11.23 1.14
C ALA A 42 -22.41 12.55 1.95
N ILE A 43 -22.81 12.50 3.23
CA ILE A 43 -22.73 13.64 4.16
C ILE A 43 -21.25 13.89 4.46
N GLY A 44 -20.72 14.97 3.89
CA GLY A 44 -19.28 15.15 3.75
C GLY A 44 -18.78 14.38 2.53
N SER A 45 -18.15 15.08 1.59
CA SER A 45 -17.70 14.53 0.29
C SER A 45 -17.16 13.10 0.40
N GLY A 46 -17.62 12.22 -0.49
CA GLY A 46 -17.17 10.83 -0.60
C GLY A 46 -15.66 10.73 -0.82
N THR A 47 -15.07 11.70 -1.53
CA THR A 47 -13.61 11.83 -1.66
C THR A 47 -12.90 12.03 -0.31
N GLY A 48 -13.46 12.85 0.58
CA GLY A 48 -12.89 13.12 1.90
C GLY A 48 -12.94 11.90 2.84
N ILE A 49 -14.07 11.18 2.84
CA ILE A 49 -14.24 9.97 3.66
C ILE A 49 -13.29 8.86 3.19
N LEU A 50 -13.16 8.66 1.88
CA LEU A 50 -12.25 7.65 1.30
C LEU A 50 -10.77 7.94 1.66
N MET A 51 -10.34 9.21 1.61
CA MET A 51 -8.99 9.57 2.04
C MET A 51 -8.75 9.25 3.52
N VAL A 52 -9.67 9.64 4.40
CA VAL A 52 -9.52 9.41 5.85
C VAL A 52 -9.41 7.92 6.15
N VAL A 53 -10.29 7.11 5.58
CA VAL A 53 -10.26 5.64 5.76
C VAL A 53 -8.93 5.06 5.26
N THR A 54 -8.45 5.50 4.10
CA THR A 54 -7.18 5.02 3.51
C THR A 54 -5.98 5.37 4.40
N ILE A 55 -5.96 6.57 4.98
CA ILE A 55 -4.89 7.01 5.89
C ILE A 55 -4.89 6.15 7.16
N ILE A 56 -6.05 5.92 7.78
CA ILE A 56 -6.17 5.11 8.99
C ILE A 56 -5.68 3.68 8.74
N TYR A 57 -6.11 3.06 7.65
CA TYR A 57 -5.65 1.70 7.30
C TYR A 57 -4.16 1.64 7.02
N SER A 58 -3.60 2.64 6.33
CA SER A 58 -2.15 2.70 6.05
C SER A 58 -1.34 2.80 7.34
N TYR A 59 -1.77 3.62 8.30
CA TYR A 59 -1.13 3.72 9.62
C TYR A 59 -1.26 2.44 10.44
N TRP A 60 -2.42 1.78 10.39
CA TRP A 60 -2.62 0.51 11.08
C TRP A 60 -1.77 -0.62 10.50
N GLU A 61 -1.66 -0.70 9.17
CA GLU A 61 -0.80 -1.69 8.50
C GLU A 61 0.69 -1.44 8.85
N LEU A 62 1.14 -0.19 8.83
CA LEU A 62 2.49 0.19 9.26
C LEU A 62 2.75 -0.22 10.72
N GLY A 63 1.86 0.15 11.63
CA GLY A 63 1.99 -0.20 13.05
C GLY A 63 2.01 -1.71 13.29
N MET A 64 1.17 -2.49 12.59
CA MET A 64 1.20 -3.95 12.69
C MET A 64 2.45 -4.57 12.05
N ARG A 65 2.98 -3.98 10.98
CA ARG A 65 4.23 -4.42 10.37
C ARG A 65 5.41 -4.18 11.31
N GLU A 66 5.45 -3.05 12.01
CA GLU A 66 6.46 -2.77 13.03
C GLU A 66 6.37 -3.74 14.22
N ILE A 67 5.15 -4.01 14.72
CA ILE A 67 4.91 -4.87 15.89
C ILE A 67 5.06 -6.37 15.56
N GLY A 68 4.67 -6.78 14.35
CA GLY A 68 4.63 -8.18 13.92
C GLY A 68 5.94 -8.71 13.33
N ASN A 69 6.98 -7.88 13.20
CA ASN A 69 8.26 -8.25 12.60
C ASN A 69 9.36 -8.26 13.68
N PRO A 70 9.46 -9.33 14.50
CA PRO A 70 10.39 -9.41 15.64
C PRO A 70 11.87 -9.23 15.27
N GLU A 71 12.24 -9.39 13.99
CA GLU A 71 13.62 -9.14 13.53
C GLU A 71 13.97 -7.65 13.44
N LEU A 72 13.02 -6.74 13.19
CA LEU A 72 13.30 -5.30 13.11
C LEU A 72 13.35 -4.64 14.50
N ALA A 73 12.55 -5.11 15.45
CA ALA A 73 12.64 -4.68 16.84
C ALA A 73 14.01 -5.04 17.47
N ALA A 74 14.54 -6.23 17.15
CA ALA A 74 15.85 -6.66 17.62
C ALA A 74 17.02 -5.91 16.94
N LEU A 75 16.85 -5.45 15.69
CA LEU A 75 17.84 -4.62 15.00
C LEU A 75 17.84 -3.16 15.49
N GLY A 76 16.72 -2.68 16.03
CA GLY A 76 16.62 -1.37 16.67
C GLY A 76 17.33 -1.28 18.03
N ASP A 77 17.41 -2.39 18.77
CA ASP A 77 18.17 -2.50 20.02
C ASP A 77 19.69 -2.73 19.80
N LEU A 78 20.12 -2.95 18.54
CA LEU A 78 21.53 -3.20 18.16
C LEU A 78 22.22 -2.00 17.48
N LEU A 79 21.52 -0.88 17.30
CA LEU A 79 22.07 0.43 16.89
C LEU A 79 22.01 1.43 18.03
#